data_AF-A0A812M540-F1
#
_entry.id   AF-A0A812M540-F1
#
_cell.length_a   1.000
_cell.length_b   1.000
_cell.length_c   1.000
_cell.angle_alpha   90.00
_cell.angle_beta   90.00
_cell.angle_gamma   90.00
#
_symmetry.space_group_name_H-M   'P 1'
#
loop_
_entity.id
_entity.type
_entity.pdbx_description
1 polymer ?
#
loop_
_entity_poly.entity_id
_entity_poly.type
_entity_poly.pdbx_seq_one_letter_code
_entity_poly.pdbx_strand_id
1 'polypeptide(L)'
;MCVRGRASLVIKSGMWVWAHYGTALRSIYTMYEITFSGSWPIYARPVYEKMGHGFVVFFVLYVTVIVFAITRVISAIFLRDTLEAASNDAEMQVHEKLKKKSAYVMKLKALFQALDSTGNGIITQDVLNQLLEDPKVIAHFQILELDVHEGAALFHVLDDGDGEITCEEFIDGILRCHGPARAIDQLAMHAEMRQLSDTLANLKQSLQQANIISPRQKMRSTFRMRANAKTFRHLNAFRMPLMPQELVQPKRSESSREAITNWQLGNGVKSPESIM
;
A
#
# COMPACT_ATOMS: atom_id res chain seq x y z
N MET A 1 52.91 3.43 56.04
CA MET A 1 51.75 3.89 55.22
C MET A 1 51.17 2.83 54.27
N CYS A 2 51.92 1.80 53.83
CA CYS A 2 51.45 0.83 52.82
C CYS A 2 50.33 -0.14 53.28
N VAL A 3 50.30 -0.52 54.58
CA VAL A 3 49.31 -1.48 55.11
C VAL A 3 47.90 -0.89 55.21
N ARG A 4 47.79 0.42 55.49
CA ARG A 4 46.51 1.13 55.67
C ARG A 4 45.75 1.31 54.35
N GLY A 5 46.47 1.44 53.23
CA GLY A 5 45.88 1.52 51.88
C GLY A 5 45.31 0.19 51.38
N ARG A 6 46.00 -0.92 51.67
CA ARG A 6 45.57 -2.26 51.25
C ARG A 6 44.29 -2.70 51.98
N ALA A 7 44.18 -2.41 53.28
CA ALA A 7 42.96 -2.67 54.05
C ALA A 7 41.76 -1.84 53.55
N SER A 8 41.96 -0.56 53.20
CA SER A 8 40.90 0.30 52.66
C SER A 8 40.35 -0.21 51.33
N LEU A 9 41.20 -0.70 50.42
CA LEU A 9 40.79 -1.24 49.12
C LEU A 9 40.00 -2.55 49.23
N VAL A 10 40.38 -3.43 50.16
CA VAL A 10 39.67 -4.69 50.41
C VAL A 10 38.26 -4.43 50.99
N ILE A 11 38.14 -3.48 51.93
CA ILE A 11 36.85 -3.10 52.52
C ILE A 11 35.92 -2.47 51.48
N LYS A 12 36.42 -1.51 50.68
CA LYS A 12 35.64 -0.88 49.60
C LYS A 12 35.14 -1.89 48.57
N SER A 13 35.95 -2.91 48.28
CA SER A 13 35.61 -3.98 47.35
C SER A 13 34.51 -4.90 47.87
N GLY A 14 34.58 -5.29 49.16
CA GLY A 14 33.55 -6.13 49.79
C GLY A 14 32.21 -5.41 49.92
N MET A 15 32.24 -4.10 50.21
CA MET A 15 31.04 -3.26 50.22
C MET A 15 30.36 -3.19 48.86
N TRP A 16 31.13 -3.13 47.77
CA TRP A 16 30.56 -3.14 46.41
C TRP A 16 29.86 -4.47 46.11
N VAL A 17 30.49 -5.61 46.42
CA VAL A 17 29.87 -6.93 46.23
C VAL A 17 28.61 -7.08 47.07
N TRP A 18 28.61 -6.61 48.32
CA TRP A 18 27.44 -6.64 49.19
C TRP A 18 26.31 -5.68 48.73
N ALA A 19 26.66 -4.54 48.13
CA ALA A 19 25.67 -3.63 47.56
C ALA A 19 24.93 -4.26 46.35
N HIS A 20 25.59 -5.16 45.62
CA HIS A 20 25.04 -5.81 44.42
C HIS A 20 24.42 -7.19 44.70
N TYR A 21 25.04 -7.98 45.58
CA TYR A 21 24.67 -9.38 45.85
C TYR A 21 24.27 -9.67 47.30
N GLY A 22 24.24 -8.65 48.18
CA GLY A 22 24.05 -8.84 49.62
C GLY A 22 22.64 -9.21 50.06
N THR A 23 21.62 -8.95 49.24
CA THR A 23 20.22 -9.36 49.49
C THR A 23 19.61 -9.96 48.24
N ALA A 24 18.58 -10.81 48.39
CA ALA A 24 17.94 -11.49 47.27
C ALA A 24 17.43 -10.50 46.19
N LEU A 25 16.79 -9.40 46.59
CA LEU A 25 16.30 -8.38 45.65
C LEU A 25 17.42 -7.66 44.91
N ARG A 26 18.54 -7.38 45.58
CA ARG A 26 19.72 -6.76 44.94
C ARG A 26 20.35 -7.72 43.93
N SER A 27 20.47 -9.00 44.29
CA SER A 27 20.95 -10.04 43.37
C SER A 27 20.03 -10.20 42.16
N ILE A 28 18.70 -10.17 42.34
CA ILE A 28 17.74 -10.24 41.22
C ILE A 28 17.88 -9.02 40.31
N TYR A 29 17.98 -7.82 40.87
CA TYR A 29 18.15 -6.60 40.09
C TYR A 29 19.47 -6.59 39.30
N THR A 30 20.57 -7.04 39.90
CA THR A 30 21.85 -7.13 39.20
C THR A 30 21.84 -8.20 38.13
N MET A 31 21.15 -9.33 38.32
CA MET A 31 20.95 -10.32 37.25
C MET A 31 20.09 -9.76 36.10
N TYR A 32 19.09 -8.93 36.42
CA TYR A 32 18.30 -8.21 35.42
C TYR A 32 19.18 -7.22 34.62
N GLU A 33 20.00 -6.41 35.30
CA GLU A 33 20.95 -5.51 34.64
C GLU A 33 21.93 -6.29 33.74
N ILE A 34 22.48 -7.41 34.22
CA ILE A 34 23.35 -8.29 33.44
C ILE A 34 22.65 -8.79 32.17
N THR A 35 21.36 -9.14 32.27
CA THR A 35 20.58 -9.71 31.17
C THR A 35 20.28 -8.69 30.07
N PHE A 36 19.87 -7.47 30.43
CA PHE A 36 19.40 -6.47 29.47
C PHE A 36 20.45 -5.43 29.07
N SER A 37 21.38 -5.07 29.95
CA SER A 37 22.41 -4.05 29.66
C SER A 37 23.64 -4.63 28.94
N GLY A 38 23.80 -5.96 28.93
CA GLY A 38 24.98 -6.62 28.39
C GLY A 38 26.28 -6.33 29.16
N SER A 39 26.23 -5.57 30.26
CA SER A 39 27.40 -5.14 31.04
C SER A 39 27.88 -6.20 32.03
N TRP A 40 27.65 -7.48 31.73
CA TRP A 40 28.01 -8.61 32.57
C TRP A 40 29.49 -8.68 33.00
N PRO A 41 30.49 -8.22 32.23
CA PRO A 41 31.88 -8.26 32.69
C PRO A 41 32.14 -7.33 33.89
N ILE A 42 31.41 -6.22 34.00
CA ILE A 42 31.53 -5.26 35.11
C ILE A 42 31.02 -5.91 36.40
N TYR A 43 29.94 -6.70 36.30
CA TYR A 43 29.33 -7.36 37.45
C TYR A 43 29.98 -8.69 37.85
N ALA A 44 30.55 -9.42 36.88
CA ALA A 44 31.17 -10.73 37.12
C ALA A 44 32.65 -10.63 37.52
N ARG A 45 33.43 -9.71 36.93
CA ARG A 45 34.89 -9.60 37.15
C ARG A 45 35.27 -9.39 38.63
N PRO A 46 34.66 -8.45 39.38
CA PRO A 46 35.01 -8.24 40.78
C PRO A 46 34.68 -9.43 41.69
N VAL A 47 33.76 -10.31 41.27
CA VAL A 47 33.26 -11.44 42.06
C VAL A 47 34.23 -12.62 42.00
N TYR A 48 34.63 -13.07 40.81
CA TYR A 48 35.53 -14.23 40.71
C TYR A 48 36.99 -13.90 41.05
N GLU A 49 37.45 -12.65 40.84
CA GLU A 49 38.78 -12.21 41.24
C GLU A 49 38.99 -12.25 42.77
N LYS A 50 37.90 -12.24 43.56
CA LYS A 50 37.95 -12.13 45.03
C LYS A 50 37.37 -13.32 45.78
N MET A 51 36.35 -14.00 45.23
CA MET A 51 35.69 -15.16 45.85
C MET A 51 36.05 -16.51 45.23
N GLY A 52 36.87 -16.52 44.17
CA GLY A 52 37.41 -17.73 43.55
C GLY A 52 36.88 -18.03 42.14
N HIS A 53 37.65 -18.81 41.38
CA HIS A 53 37.42 -19.05 39.95
C HIS A 53 36.16 -19.88 39.64
N GLY A 54 35.58 -20.58 40.61
CA GLY A 54 34.37 -21.39 40.41
C GLY A 54 33.15 -20.56 39.97
N PHE A 55 33.05 -19.30 40.40
CA PHE A 55 31.95 -18.41 40.01
C PHE A 55 31.98 -18.01 38.53
N VAL A 56 33.15 -18.11 37.87
CA VAL A 56 33.27 -17.84 36.42
C VAL A 56 32.35 -18.77 35.62
N VAL A 57 32.36 -20.06 35.97
CA VAL A 57 31.57 -21.08 35.27
C VAL A 57 30.07 -20.77 35.40
N PHE A 58 29.63 -20.34 36.58
CA PHE A 58 28.24 -19.94 36.82
C PHE A 58 27.81 -18.75 35.94
N PHE A 59 28.59 -17.66 35.93
CA PHE A 59 28.25 -16.47 35.14
C PHE A 59 28.30 -16.73 33.63
N VAL A 60 29.27 -17.52 33.15
CA VAL A 60 29.36 -17.89 31.74
C VAL A 60 28.14 -18.73 31.33
N LEU A 61 27.80 -19.76 32.09
CA LEU A 61 26.60 -20.57 31.82
C LEU A 61 25.33 -19.72 31.85
N TYR A 62 25.16 -18.88 32.87
CA TYR A 62 24.03 -17.97 32.97
C TYR A 62 23.89 -17.07 31.73
N VAL A 63 24.97 -16.39 31.33
CA VAL A 63 24.95 -15.48 30.16
C VAL A 63 24.64 -16.25 28.88
N THR A 64 25.25 -17.41 28.65
CA THR A 64 25.01 -18.21 27.44
C THR A 64 23.57 -18.73 27.37
N VAL A 65 22.99 -19.20 28.47
CA VAL A 65 21.64 -19.77 28.45
C VAL A 65 20.59 -18.67 28.47
N ILE A 66 20.67 -17.73 29.41
CA ILE A 66 19.62 -16.74 29.61
C ILE A 66 19.69 -15.62 28.58
N VAL A 67 20.87 -15.03 28.36
CA VAL A 67 21.00 -13.86 27.47
C VAL A 67 21.04 -14.28 26.01
N PHE A 68 21.74 -15.37 25.68
CA PHE A 68 21.82 -15.82 24.29
C PHE A 68 20.67 -16.75 23.90
N ALA A 69 20.44 -17.85 24.62
CA ALA A 69 19.41 -18.81 24.17
C ALA A 69 17.99 -18.27 24.39
N ILE A 70 17.62 -17.89 25.62
CA ILE A 70 16.24 -17.50 25.94
C ILE A 70 15.84 -16.20 25.22
N THR A 71 16.63 -15.13 25.29
CA THR A 71 16.29 -13.87 24.61
C THR A 71 16.13 -14.07 23.11
N ARG A 72 16.98 -14.89 22.47
CA ARG A 72 16.86 -15.15 21.02
C ARG A 72 15.64 -16.00 20.67
N VAL A 73 15.31 -17.00 21.47
CA VAL A 73 14.09 -17.81 21.28
C VAL A 73 12.85 -16.92 21.40
N ILE A 74 12.79 -16.06 22.42
CA ILE A 74 11.67 -15.13 22.59
C ILE A 74 11.56 -14.19 21.39
N SER A 75 12.66 -13.56 20.94
CA SER A 75 12.66 -12.70 19.75
C SER A 75 12.24 -13.47 18.48
N ALA A 76 12.63 -14.73 18.34
CA ALA A 76 12.26 -15.56 17.19
C ALA A 76 10.76 -15.88 17.16
N ILE A 77 10.15 -16.17 18.32
CA ILE A 77 8.71 -16.41 18.43
C ILE A 77 7.93 -15.14 18.06
N PHE A 78 8.30 -13.99 18.64
CA PHE A 78 7.64 -12.73 18.29
C PHE A 78 7.75 -12.38 16.80
N LEU A 79 8.91 -12.64 16.19
CA LEU A 79 9.10 -12.44 14.76
C LEU A 79 8.23 -13.40 13.93
N ARG A 80 8.17 -14.68 14.32
CA ARG A 80 7.31 -15.67 13.67
C ARG A 80 5.85 -15.23 13.72
N ASP A 81 5.34 -14.86 14.90
CA ASP A 81 3.95 -14.46 15.08
C ASP A 81 3.63 -13.21 14.24
N THR A 82 4.58 -12.27 14.16
CA THR A 82 4.45 -11.06 13.32
C THR A 82 4.39 -11.41 11.82
N LEU A 83 5.25 -12.31 11.36
CA LEU A 83 5.27 -12.76 9.97
C LEU A 83 4.03 -13.58 9.62
N GLU A 84 3.55 -14.41 10.53
CA GLU A 84 2.34 -15.22 10.37
C GLU A 84 1.09 -14.33 10.28
N ALA A 85 0.97 -13.32 11.15
CA ALA A 85 -0.10 -12.33 11.05
C ALA A 85 -0.07 -11.57 9.71
N ALA A 86 1.11 -11.14 9.27
CA ALA A 86 1.26 -10.47 7.98
C ALA A 86 0.91 -11.37 6.77
N SER A 87 1.23 -12.66 6.84
CA SER A 87 0.89 -13.64 5.79
C SER A 87 -0.62 -13.92 5.75
N ASN A 88 -1.24 -14.11 6.92
CA ASN A 88 -2.67 -14.39 7.04
C ASN A 88 -3.51 -13.22 6.53
N ASP A 89 -3.07 -11.97 6.72
CA ASP A 89 -3.76 -10.80 6.18
C ASP A 89 -3.83 -10.83 4.65
N ALA A 90 -2.79 -11.29 3.96
CA ALA A 90 -2.78 -11.39 2.50
C ALA A 90 -3.72 -12.49 1.99
N GLU A 91 -3.69 -13.68 2.60
CA GLU A 91 -4.57 -14.78 2.23
C GLU A 91 -6.04 -14.48 2.56
N MET A 92 -6.29 -13.85 3.72
CA MET A 92 -7.62 -13.44 4.13
C MET A 92 -8.22 -12.43 3.16
N GLN A 93 -7.43 -11.45 2.69
CA GLN A 93 -7.88 -10.51 1.67
C GLN A 93 -8.24 -11.18 0.34
N VAL A 94 -7.49 -12.20 -0.09
CA VAL A 94 -7.81 -12.96 -1.31
C VAL A 94 -9.12 -13.73 -1.11
N HIS A 95 -9.27 -14.40 0.03
CA HIS A 95 -10.46 -15.18 0.33
C HIS A 95 -11.72 -14.31 0.45
N GLU A 96 -11.60 -13.13 1.06
CA GLU A 96 -12.68 -12.14 1.10
C GLU A 96 -13.09 -11.65 -0.30
N LYS A 97 -12.13 -11.37 -1.18
CA LYS A 97 -12.42 -10.97 -2.57
C LYS A 97 -13.14 -12.08 -3.33
N LEU A 98 -12.68 -13.33 -3.21
CA LEU A 98 -13.32 -14.48 -3.84
C LEU A 98 -14.75 -14.70 -3.30
N LYS A 99 -14.95 -14.58 -1.99
CA LYS A 99 -16.28 -14.70 -1.36
C LYS A 99 -17.24 -13.61 -1.80
N LYS A 100 -16.76 -12.36 -1.92
CA LYS A 100 -17.56 -11.25 -2.47
C LYS A 100 -17.95 -11.52 -3.92
N LYS A 101 -17.00 -11.98 -4.74
CA LYS A 101 -17.26 -12.36 -6.14
C LYS A 101 -18.29 -13.50 -6.24
N SER A 102 -18.15 -14.56 -5.46
CA SER A 102 -19.09 -15.69 -5.49
C SER A 102 -20.49 -15.29 -5.02
N ALA A 103 -20.59 -14.45 -3.99
CA ALA A 103 -21.87 -13.92 -3.53
C ALA A 103 -22.54 -13.03 -4.58
N TYR A 104 -21.75 -12.24 -5.33
CA TYR A 104 -22.25 -11.43 -6.45
C TYR A 104 -22.77 -12.33 -7.59
N VAL A 105 -22.02 -13.35 -7.99
CA VAL A 105 -22.45 -14.33 -9.01
C VAL A 105 -23.75 -15.04 -8.59
N MET A 106 -23.92 -15.39 -7.32
CA MET A 106 -25.18 -15.98 -6.83
C MET A 106 -26.37 -15.02 -6.99
N LYS A 107 -26.18 -13.72 -6.75
CA LYS A 107 -27.24 -12.72 -6.98
C LYS A 107 -27.58 -12.58 -8.45
N LEU A 108 -26.58 -12.60 -9.35
CA LEU A 108 -26.80 -12.58 -10.79
C LEU A 108 -27.58 -13.81 -11.27
N LYS A 109 -27.24 -15.00 -10.77
CA LYS A 109 -28.00 -16.23 -11.05
C LYS A 109 -29.45 -16.13 -10.61
N ALA A 110 -29.69 -15.62 -9.39
CA ALA A 110 -31.04 -15.46 -8.87
C ALA A 110 -31.85 -14.43 -9.70
N LEU A 111 -31.20 -13.36 -10.18
CA LEU A 111 -31.85 -12.40 -11.06
C LEU A 111 -32.15 -13.02 -12.42
N PHE A 112 -31.21 -13.75 -13.02
CA PHE A 112 -31.44 -14.42 -14.30
C PHE A 112 -32.62 -15.40 -14.22
N GLN A 113 -32.71 -16.17 -13.14
CA GLN A 113 -33.86 -17.05 -12.89
C GLN A 113 -35.18 -16.30 -12.71
N ALA A 114 -35.16 -15.06 -12.20
CA ALA A 114 -36.35 -14.24 -12.08
C ALA A 114 -36.77 -13.61 -13.43
N LEU A 115 -35.81 -13.39 -14.34
CA LEU A 115 -36.06 -12.88 -15.68
C LEU A 115 -36.50 -13.98 -16.67
N ASP A 116 -35.97 -15.20 -16.50
CA ASP A 116 -36.33 -16.34 -17.33
C ASP A 116 -37.73 -16.88 -16.97
N SER A 117 -38.76 -16.22 -17.50
CA SER A 117 -40.16 -16.65 -17.36
C SER A 117 -40.48 -17.94 -18.13
N THR A 118 -39.66 -18.29 -19.13
CA THR A 118 -39.86 -19.45 -20.01
C THR A 118 -39.24 -20.73 -19.44
N GLY A 119 -38.25 -20.59 -18.56
CA GLY A 119 -37.50 -21.70 -17.96
C GLY A 119 -36.61 -22.45 -18.94
N ASN A 120 -36.32 -21.85 -20.11
CA ASN A 120 -35.45 -22.43 -21.14
C ASN A 120 -33.97 -22.07 -20.94
N GLY A 121 -33.66 -21.19 -19.99
CA GLY A 121 -32.29 -20.74 -19.69
C GLY A 121 -31.72 -19.77 -20.72
N ILE A 122 -32.56 -19.19 -21.59
CA ILE A 122 -32.15 -18.38 -22.74
C ILE A 122 -32.99 -17.09 -22.81
N ILE A 123 -32.33 -15.95 -22.96
CA ILE A 123 -32.98 -14.64 -23.13
C ILE A 123 -32.69 -14.09 -24.54
N THR A 124 -33.72 -14.02 -25.37
CA THR A 124 -33.67 -13.38 -26.69
C THR A 124 -33.79 -11.85 -26.60
N GLN A 125 -33.35 -11.13 -27.63
CA GLN A 125 -33.36 -9.65 -27.67
C GLN A 125 -34.75 -9.04 -27.42
N ASP A 126 -35.80 -9.59 -28.03
CA ASP A 126 -37.17 -9.09 -27.87
C ASP A 126 -37.65 -9.22 -26.42
N VAL A 127 -37.32 -10.35 -25.78
CA VAL A 127 -37.65 -10.61 -24.38
C VAL A 127 -36.87 -9.67 -23.45
N LEU A 128 -35.59 -9.45 -23.70
CA LEU A 128 -34.78 -8.51 -22.91
C LEU A 128 -35.34 -7.08 -23.00
N ASN A 129 -35.71 -6.62 -24.19
CA ASN A 129 -36.30 -5.30 -24.37
C ASN A 129 -37.63 -5.15 -23.62
N GLN A 130 -38.51 -6.16 -23.66
CA GLN A 130 -39.76 -6.16 -22.90
C GLN A 130 -39.51 -6.17 -21.38
N LEU A 131 -38.51 -6.92 -20.91
CA LEU A 131 -38.14 -6.95 -19.49
C LEU A 131 -37.60 -5.59 -19.02
N LEU A 132 -36.87 -4.88 -19.87
CA LEU A 132 -36.36 -3.54 -19.57
C LEU A 132 -37.42 -2.44 -19.59
N GLU A 133 -38.65 -2.73 -20.02
CA GLU A 133 -39.80 -1.83 -19.83
C GLU A 133 -40.41 -1.94 -18.43
N ASP A 134 -40.18 -3.04 -17.70
CA ASP A 134 -40.69 -3.21 -16.33
C ASP A 134 -39.82 -2.41 -15.34
N PRO A 135 -40.36 -1.40 -14.64
CA PRO A 135 -39.63 -0.62 -13.65
C PRO A 135 -39.08 -1.48 -12.50
N LYS A 136 -39.66 -2.64 -12.20
CA LYS A 136 -39.13 -3.57 -11.19
C LYS A 136 -37.81 -4.19 -11.64
N VAL A 137 -37.72 -4.59 -12.91
CA VAL A 137 -36.51 -5.17 -13.50
C VAL A 137 -35.40 -4.13 -13.53
N ILE A 138 -35.71 -2.89 -13.96
CA ILE A 138 -34.77 -1.77 -13.91
C ILE A 138 -34.24 -1.55 -12.48
N ALA A 139 -35.12 -1.56 -11.48
CA ALA A 139 -34.70 -1.43 -10.08
C ALA A 139 -33.76 -2.56 -9.63
N HIS A 140 -33.98 -3.80 -10.11
CA HIS A 140 -33.09 -4.92 -9.85
C HIS A 140 -31.70 -4.75 -10.51
N PHE A 141 -31.64 -4.23 -11.74
CA PHE A 141 -30.38 -3.88 -12.40
C PHE A 141 -29.64 -2.75 -11.67
N GLN A 142 -30.35 -1.74 -11.18
CA GLN A 142 -29.77 -0.65 -10.38
C GLN A 142 -29.20 -1.14 -9.04
N ILE A 143 -29.85 -2.11 -8.38
CA ILE A 143 -29.32 -2.76 -7.16
C ILE A 143 -27.99 -3.47 -7.44
N LEU A 144 -27.77 -3.92 -8.67
CA LEU A 144 -26.52 -4.52 -9.14
C LEU A 144 -25.53 -3.51 -9.74
N GLU A 145 -25.82 -2.21 -9.58
CA GLU A 145 -25.02 -1.09 -10.08
C GLU A 145 -24.88 -1.07 -11.62
N LEU A 146 -25.88 -1.58 -12.34
CA LEU A 146 -25.94 -1.55 -13.79
C LEU A 146 -26.90 -0.44 -14.23
N ASP A 147 -26.37 0.57 -14.91
CA ASP A 147 -27.17 1.64 -15.49
C ASP A 147 -27.59 1.24 -16.91
N VAL A 148 -28.77 0.62 -17.01
CA VAL A 148 -29.31 0.12 -18.28
C VAL A 148 -30.28 1.15 -18.84
N HIS A 149 -29.78 1.99 -19.75
CA HIS A 149 -30.61 2.95 -20.48
C HIS A 149 -31.05 2.43 -21.87
N GLU A 150 -30.34 1.46 -22.44
CA GLU A 150 -30.62 0.95 -23.78
C GLU A 150 -30.44 -0.57 -23.84
N GLY A 151 -31.57 -1.29 -23.96
CA GLY A 151 -31.59 -2.76 -23.99
C GLY A 151 -30.88 -3.38 -25.18
N ALA A 152 -30.93 -2.72 -26.34
CA ALA A 152 -30.23 -3.17 -27.55
C ALA A 152 -28.70 -3.10 -27.38
N ALA A 153 -28.19 -2.04 -26.74
CA ALA A 153 -26.76 -1.91 -26.46
C ALA A 153 -26.30 -2.95 -25.42
N LEU A 154 -27.10 -3.17 -24.38
CA LEU A 154 -26.82 -4.21 -23.38
C LEU A 154 -26.83 -5.60 -24.03
N PHE A 155 -27.82 -5.89 -24.89
CA PHE A 155 -27.91 -7.17 -25.59
C PHE A 155 -26.64 -7.46 -26.39
N HIS A 156 -26.17 -6.51 -27.19
CA HIS A 156 -24.95 -6.67 -27.98
C HIS A 156 -23.69 -6.89 -27.12
N VAL A 157 -23.66 -6.37 -25.90
CA VAL A 157 -22.51 -6.55 -25.00
C VAL A 157 -22.52 -7.92 -24.31
N LEU A 158 -23.71 -8.50 -24.11
CA LEU A 158 -23.89 -9.78 -23.45
C LEU A 158 -23.88 -10.97 -24.44
N ASP A 159 -24.42 -10.77 -25.63
CA ASP A 159 -24.52 -11.76 -26.72
C ASP A 159 -23.15 -12.05 -27.35
N ASP A 160 -22.87 -13.32 -27.66
CA ASP A 160 -21.66 -13.75 -28.36
C ASP A 160 -21.82 -13.76 -29.89
N GLY A 161 -23.04 -13.45 -30.37
CA GLY A 161 -23.40 -13.27 -31.77
C GLY A 161 -24.33 -14.35 -32.31
N ASP A 162 -24.86 -15.24 -31.46
CA ASP A 162 -25.87 -16.23 -31.82
C ASP A 162 -27.32 -15.70 -31.66
N GLY A 163 -27.48 -14.54 -31.01
CA GLY A 163 -28.77 -13.90 -30.79
C GLY A 163 -29.54 -14.44 -29.58
N GLU A 164 -28.87 -15.20 -28.71
CA GLU A 164 -29.42 -15.86 -27.52
C GLU A 164 -28.50 -15.64 -26.32
N ILE A 165 -29.00 -15.06 -25.22
CA ILE A 165 -28.17 -14.87 -24.02
C ILE A 165 -28.41 -16.02 -23.04
N THR A 166 -27.39 -16.84 -22.82
CA THR A 166 -27.36 -17.89 -21.80
C THR A 166 -27.08 -17.32 -20.40
N CYS A 167 -27.34 -18.13 -19.35
CA CYS A 167 -27.06 -17.74 -17.97
C CYS A 167 -25.58 -17.42 -17.75
N GLU A 168 -24.69 -18.23 -18.35
CA GLU A 168 -23.25 -18.05 -18.29
C GLU A 168 -22.81 -16.73 -18.96
N GLU A 169 -23.32 -16.43 -20.16
CA GLU A 169 -23.03 -15.18 -20.87
C GLU A 169 -23.56 -13.95 -20.16
N PHE A 170 -24.77 -14.04 -19.60
CA PHE A 170 -25.34 -12.97 -18.78
C PHE A 170 -24.42 -12.62 -17.60
N ILE A 171 -23.95 -13.64 -16.88
CA ILE A 171 -23.07 -13.46 -15.72
C ILE A 171 -21.70 -12.91 -16.14
N ASP A 172 -21.08 -13.50 -17.16
CA ASP A 172 -19.75 -13.11 -17.61
C ASP A 172 -19.75 -11.72 -18.26
N GLY A 173 -20.78 -11.40 -19.04
CA GLY A 173 -20.96 -10.09 -19.65
C GLY A 173 -21.18 -9.00 -18.59
N ILE A 174 -22.02 -9.25 -17.58
CA ILE A 174 -22.19 -8.32 -16.46
C ILE A 174 -20.91 -8.18 -15.64
N LEU A 175 -20.19 -9.27 -15.35
CA LEU A 175 -18.91 -9.22 -14.64
C LEU A 175 -17.81 -8.47 -15.43
N ARG A 176 -17.93 -8.38 -16.75
CA ARG A 176 -17.03 -7.63 -17.63
C ARG A 176 -17.39 -6.16 -17.66
N CYS A 177 -18.68 -5.83 -17.64
CA CYS A 177 -19.19 -4.46 -17.55
C CYS A 177 -19.05 -3.86 -16.15
N HIS A 178 -19.09 -4.70 -15.11
CA HIS A 178 -19.02 -4.28 -13.71
C HIS A 178 -17.57 -4.21 -13.24
N GLY A 179 -17.16 -3.00 -12.85
CA GLY A 179 -15.87 -2.73 -12.23
C GLY A 179 -15.11 -1.58 -12.92
N PRO A 180 -14.06 -1.05 -12.26
CA PRO A 180 -13.20 -0.07 -12.90
C PRO A 180 -12.54 -0.70 -14.13
N ALA A 181 -12.63 -0.02 -15.29
CA ALA A 181 -11.95 -0.42 -16.51
C ALA A 181 -10.50 -0.79 -16.17
N ARG A 182 -10.12 -2.04 -16.41
CA ARG A 182 -8.79 -2.52 -16.00
C ARG A 182 -7.77 -1.83 -16.89
N ALA A 183 -6.55 -1.65 -16.37
CA ALA A 183 -5.46 -1.08 -17.17
C ALA A 183 -5.22 -1.85 -18.49
N ILE A 184 -5.54 -3.15 -18.51
CA ILE A 184 -5.45 -3.98 -19.71
C ILE A 184 -6.54 -3.64 -20.75
N ASP A 185 -7.75 -3.32 -20.30
CA ASP A 185 -8.86 -2.92 -21.17
C ASP A 185 -8.56 -1.56 -21.84
N GLN A 186 -7.99 -0.63 -21.08
CA GLN A 186 -7.53 0.66 -21.61
C GLN A 186 -6.41 0.49 -22.66
N LEU A 187 -5.47 -0.44 -22.40
CA LEU A 187 -4.39 -0.74 -23.36
C LEU A 187 -4.94 -1.40 -24.63
N ALA A 188 -5.94 -2.29 -24.50
CA ALA A 188 -6.63 -2.91 -25.63
C ALA A 188 -7.36 -1.85 -26.48
N MET A 189 -8.12 -0.94 -25.85
CA MET A 189 -8.75 0.17 -26.56
C MET A 189 -7.74 1.06 -27.28
N HIS A 190 -6.58 1.35 -26.66
CA HIS A 190 -5.51 2.09 -27.32
C HIS A 190 -4.92 1.35 -28.52
N ALA A 191 -4.82 0.02 -28.45
CA ALA A 191 -4.35 -0.80 -29.56
C ALA A 191 -5.36 -0.80 -30.72
N GLU A 192 -6.65 -0.98 -30.44
CA GLU A 192 -7.73 -0.89 -31.43
C GLU A 192 -7.80 0.50 -32.08
N MET A 193 -7.66 1.56 -31.28
CA MET A 193 -7.63 2.95 -31.78
C MET A 193 -6.43 3.20 -32.71
N ARG A 194 -5.27 2.57 -32.46
CA ARG A 194 -4.12 2.62 -33.39
C ARG A 194 -4.43 1.87 -34.69
N GLN A 195 -5.00 0.67 -34.62
CA GLN A 195 -5.39 -0.10 -35.79
C GLN A 195 -6.43 0.65 -36.66
N LEU A 196 -7.39 1.33 -36.01
CA LEU A 196 -8.35 2.22 -36.68
C LEU A 196 -7.66 3.41 -37.36
N SER A 197 -6.70 4.05 -36.69
CA SER A 197 -5.93 5.14 -37.27
C SER A 197 -5.14 4.67 -38.51
N ASP A 198 -4.55 3.48 -38.46
CA ASP A 198 -3.77 2.92 -39.57
C ASP A 198 -4.67 2.55 -40.76
N THR A 199 -5.83 1.93 -40.50
CA THR A 199 -6.82 1.65 -41.55
C THR A 199 -7.37 2.93 -42.18
N LEU A 200 -7.64 3.97 -41.39
CA LEU A 200 -8.03 5.28 -41.91
C LEU A 200 -6.92 5.94 -42.75
N ALA A 201 -5.65 5.81 -42.34
CA ALA A 201 -4.52 6.32 -43.11
C ALA A 201 -4.40 5.60 -44.47
N ASN A 202 -4.53 4.27 -44.46
CA ASN A 202 -4.51 3.44 -45.67
C ASN A 202 -5.69 3.78 -46.59
N LEU A 203 -6.90 3.92 -46.03
CA LEU A 203 -8.11 4.25 -46.79
C LEU A 203 -7.99 5.66 -47.41
N LYS A 204 -7.46 6.63 -46.66
CA LYS A 204 -7.14 7.97 -47.18
C LYS A 204 -6.15 7.91 -48.34
N GLN A 205 -5.09 7.10 -48.23
CA GLN A 205 -4.09 6.95 -49.29
C GLN A 205 -4.70 6.32 -50.55
N SER A 206 -5.54 5.29 -50.40
CA SER A 206 -6.27 4.66 -51.51
C SER A 206 -7.24 5.63 -52.20
N LEU A 207 -7.96 6.46 -51.44
CA LEU A 207 -8.87 7.48 -51.99
C LEU A 207 -8.14 8.62 -52.70
N GLN A 208 -6.91 8.96 -52.27
CA GLN A 208 -6.05 9.92 -52.95
C GLN A 208 -5.51 9.35 -54.28
N GLN A 209 -5.16 8.07 -54.31
CA GLN A 209 -4.74 7.38 -55.54
C GLN A 209 -5.89 7.23 -56.55
N ALA A 210 -7.11 7.01 -56.07
CA ALA A 210 -8.32 6.97 -56.90
C ALA A 210 -8.80 8.35 -57.37
N ASN A 211 -8.10 9.44 -57.00
CA ASN A 211 -8.38 10.82 -57.40
C ASN A 211 -9.77 11.35 -56.99
N ILE A 212 -10.42 10.70 -56.02
CA ILE A 212 -11.75 11.07 -55.50
C ILE A 212 -11.63 12.26 -54.53
N ILE A 213 -10.52 12.33 -53.78
CA ILE A 213 -10.20 13.45 -52.89
C ILE A 213 -9.08 14.27 -53.52
N SER A 214 -9.42 15.37 -54.20
CA SER A 214 -8.42 16.31 -54.67
C SER A 214 -7.71 16.98 -53.48
N PRO A 215 -6.38 17.07 -53.47
CA PRO A 215 -5.67 17.80 -52.42
C PRO A 215 -6.08 19.27 -52.52
N ARG A 216 -6.90 19.72 -51.58
CA ARG A 216 -7.36 21.11 -51.48
C ARG A 216 -6.14 22.02 -51.58
N GLN A 217 -6.06 22.71 -52.71
CA GLN A 217 -4.92 23.49 -53.15
C GLN A 217 -4.55 24.50 -52.05
N LYS A 218 -3.36 24.38 -51.47
CA LYS A 218 -2.80 25.41 -50.58
C LYS A 218 -2.74 26.72 -51.37
N MET A 219 -3.68 27.62 -51.10
CA MET A 219 -3.62 29.01 -51.55
C MET A 219 -2.39 29.65 -50.90
N ARG A 220 -1.26 29.65 -51.63
CA ARG A 220 -0.07 30.43 -51.28
C ARG A 220 -0.38 31.90 -51.51
N SER A 221 -0.92 32.58 -50.50
CA SER A 221 -0.81 34.03 -50.45
C SER A 221 0.59 34.37 -49.93
N THR A 222 1.45 34.78 -50.86
CA THR A 222 2.68 35.51 -50.58
C THR A 222 2.35 36.81 -49.88
N PHE A 223 2.36 36.82 -48.55
CA PHE A 223 2.43 38.07 -47.79
C PHE A 223 3.88 38.26 -47.32
N ARG A 224 4.64 39.05 -48.11
CA ARG A 224 5.92 39.63 -47.69
C ARG A 224 5.64 40.58 -46.51
N MET A 225 5.77 40.11 -45.28
CA MET A 225 5.94 41.01 -44.14
C MET A 225 7.43 41.30 -43.97
N ARG A 226 7.81 42.52 -44.33
CA ARG A 226 9.04 43.16 -43.87
C ARG A 226 9.05 43.10 -42.35
N ALA A 227 9.99 42.34 -41.78
CA ALA A 227 10.35 42.48 -40.38
C ALA A 227 10.94 43.89 -40.17
N ASN A 228 10.14 44.81 -39.60
CA ASN A 228 10.66 46.04 -39.04
C ASN A 228 10.71 45.86 -37.52
N ALA A 229 11.92 45.68 -37.01
CA ALA A 229 12.25 45.25 -35.65
C ALA A 229 12.03 46.32 -34.56
N LYS A 230 10.93 47.08 -34.58
CA LYS A 230 10.73 48.21 -33.65
C LYS A 230 9.40 48.29 -32.91
N THR A 231 8.47 47.33 -33.04
CA THR A 231 7.15 47.45 -32.38
C THR A 231 6.78 46.31 -31.42
N PHE A 232 7.74 45.47 -31.01
CA PHE A 232 7.51 44.41 -30.01
C PHE A 232 8.24 44.71 -28.68
N ARG A 233 7.93 45.87 -28.08
CA ARG A 233 8.36 46.18 -26.68
C ARG A 233 7.21 46.36 -25.69
N HIS A 234 5.96 46.16 -26.08
CA HIS A 234 4.83 46.40 -25.17
C HIS A 234 3.82 45.25 -25.01
N LEU A 235 4.16 44.03 -25.42
CA LEU A 235 3.30 42.86 -25.25
C LEU A 235 3.99 41.68 -24.53
N ASN A 236 4.99 41.96 -23.69
CA ASN A 236 5.41 41.04 -22.60
C ASN A 236 4.69 41.35 -21.27
N ALA A 237 3.62 42.14 -21.31
CA ALA A 237 2.80 42.49 -20.17
C ALA A 237 1.36 41.99 -20.35
N PHE A 238 1.19 40.70 -20.63
CA PHE A 238 -0.09 40.02 -20.36
C PHE A 238 0.16 38.54 -20.06
N ARG A 239 0.79 38.31 -18.90
CA ARG A 239 0.84 37.03 -18.22
C ARG A 239 -0.58 36.75 -17.73
N MET A 240 -1.28 35.82 -18.37
CA MET A 240 -2.58 35.33 -17.90
C MET A 240 -2.44 34.88 -16.43
N PRO A 241 -3.39 35.21 -15.53
CA PRO A 241 -3.28 34.88 -14.13
C PRO A 241 -3.40 33.35 -13.97
N LEU A 242 -2.36 32.73 -13.42
CA LEU A 242 -2.47 31.38 -12.87
C LEU A 242 -3.49 31.43 -11.74
N MET A 243 -4.58 30.67 -11.88
CA MET A 243 -5.41 30.29 -10.73
C MET A 243 -4.51 29.62 -9.67
N PRO A 244 -4.75 29.84 -8.38
CA PRO A 244 -4.01 29.16 -7.34
C PRO A 244 -4.29 27.67 -7.44
N GLN A 245 -3.24 26.91 -7.70
CA GLN A 245 -3.23 25.48 -7.49
C GLN A 245 -3.26 25.27 -5.97
N GLU A 246 -4.43 25.00 -5.40
CA GLU A 246 -4.52 24.38 -4.08
C GLU A 246 -3.84 23.01 -4.18
N LEU A 247 -2.57 22.98 -3.83
CA LEU A 247 -1.85 21.77 -3.48
C LEU A 247 -2.49 21.24 -2.19
N VAL A 248 -3.32 20.21 -2.33
CA VAL A 248 -3.65 19.31 -1.23
C VAL A 248 -2.35 18.65 -0.78
N GLN A 249 -1.69 19.29 0.18
CA GLN A 249 -0.57 18.72 0.92
C GLN A 249 -1.11 17.55 1.75
N PRO A 250 -0.43 16.40 1.82
CA PRO A 250 -0.74 15.43 2.86
C PRO A 250 -0.55 16.11 4.21
N LYS A 251 -1.61 16.09 5.03
CA LYS A 251 -1.68 16.66 6.37
C LYS A 251 -0.65 15.98 7.27
N ARG A 252 0.61 16.45 7.22
CA ARG A 252 1.66 16.09 8.16
C ARG A 252 1.38 16.87 9.44
N SER A 253 0.80 16.18 10.42
CA SER A 253 0.46 16.73 11.72
C SER A 253 1.66 17.45 12.36
N GLU A 254 1.48 18.74 12.62
CA GLU A 254 2.47 19.60 13.31
C GLU A 254 2.76 19.15 14.75
N SER A 255 1.98 18.22 15.30
CA SER A 255 2.27 17.57 16.59
C SER A 255 3.59 16.79 16.61
N SER A 256 4.12 16.35 15.46
CA SER A 256 5.36 15.56 15.41
C SER A 256 6.65 16.39 15.32
N ARG A 257 6.58 17.71 15.06
CA ARG A 257 7.79 18.55 14.96
C ARG A 257 8.18 19.18 16.30
N GLU A 258 7.21 19.55 17.14
CA GLU A 258 7.48 20.05 18.50
C GLU A 258 7.98 18.94 19.44
N ALA A 259 7.60 17.68 19.19
CA ALA A 259 8.08 16.54 19.97
C ALA A 259 9.56 16.22 19.69
N ILE A 260 10.08 16.50 18.49
CA ILE A 260 11.46 16.17 18.11
C ILE A 260 12.43 17.31 18.48
N THR A 261 12.01 18.58 18.41
CA THR A 261 12.83 19.71 18.89
C THR A 261 12.91 19.78 20.41
N ASN A 262 11.85 19.43 21.15
CA ASN A 262 11.93 19.33 22.62
C ASN A 262 12.74 18.11 23.10
N TRP A 263 12.88 17.06 22.29
CA TRP A 263 13.73 15.91 22.62
C TRP A 263 15.23 16.18 22.38
N GLN A 264 15.58 17.01 21.40
CA GLN A 264 16.98 17.39 21.13
C GLN A 264 17.51 18.54 22.01
N LEU A 265 16.66 19.35 22.64
CA LEU A 265 17.09 20.39 23.61
C LEU A 265 17.08 19.91 25.08
N GLY A 266 16.54 18.73 25.37
CA GLY A 266 16.43 18.17 26.72
C GLY A 266 17.57 17.26 27.19
N ASN A 267 18.44 16.79 26.30
CA ASN A 267 19.54 15.87 26.63
C ASN A 267 20.92 16.49 26.35
N GLY A 268 21.17 17.64 27.00
CA GLY A 268 22.52 18.16 27.21
C GLY A 268 23.03 17.72 28.58
N VAL A 269 24.01 16.82 28.55
CA VAL A 269 24.89 16.44 29.67
C VAL A 269 25.17 17.62 30.59
N LYS A 270 24.74 17.55 31.86
CA LYS A 270 25.34 18.32 32.95
C LYS A 270 26.00 17.37 33.94
N SER A 271 27.32 17.34 33.85
CA SER A 271 28.23 16.88 34.89
C SER A 271 27.97 17.62 36.21
N PRO A 272 27.97 16.93 37.38
CA PRO A 272 28.06 17.61 38.67
C PRO A 272 29.52 17.59 39.15
N GLU A 273 30.24 18.69 38.91
CA GLU A 273 31.38 19.09 39.75
C GLU A 273 31.13 20.49 40.34
N SER A 274 31.49 20.62 41.62
CA SER A 274 31.66 21.84 42.41
C SER A 274 30.40 22.49 43.04
N ILE A 275 30.07 22.04 44.25
CA ILE A 275 29.69 22.95 45.35
C ILE A 275 30.57 22.59 46.55
N MET A 276 31.44 23.54 46.88
CA MET A 276 31.91 23.84 48.23
C MET A 276 30.79 24.58 48.96
#